data_AF-A0A3C7VXL1-F1
#
_entry.id   AF-A0A3C7VXL1-F1
#
_cell.length_a   1.000
_cell.length_b   1.000
_cell.length_c   1.000
_cell.angle_alpha   90.00
_cell.angle_beta   90.00
_cell.angle_gamma   90.00
#
_symmetry.space_group_name_H-M   'P 1'
#
loop_
_entity.id
_entity.type
_entity.pdbx_description
1 polymer ?
#
loop_
_entity_poly.entity_id
_entity_poly.type
_entity_poly.pdbx_seq_one_letter_code
_entity_poly.pdbx_strand_id
1 'polypeptide(L)'
;GEQFANPGLARFLERVAAEGTESVYRGALATELADWLAREGSPLRREDFAAYRARRVTPLTARLAGARVFNLPAPTQGIASLLILAIYDAWRRAHPSPSELESVHALVEATKRAFTVRDAEVADPSRLSERWPGLLEPAALRRHTAAIDDSRASPWPRRAERGDTVWMGAVDRNGCLVSFIQSIYWEFGAGMVHPDYGLTWNNRGLGFSRNPADRNALGPRRK
;
A
#
# COMPACT_ATOMS: atom_id res chain seq x y z
N GLY A 1 -7.83 22.44 -23.50
CA GLY A 1 -7.93 21.00 -23.16
C GLY A 1 -8.79 20.32 -24.18
N GLU A 2 -8.54 19.05 -24.46
CA GLU A 2 -9.40 18.22 -25.31
C GLU A 2 -10.51 17.58 -24.46
N GLN A 3 -11.71 17.45 -25.02
CA GLN A 3 -12.80 16.76 -24.34
C GLN A 3 -12.60 15.25 -24.46
N PHE A 4 -12.46 14.58 -23.32
CA PHE A 4 -12.37 13.12 -23.25
C PHE A 4 -13.71 12.53 -22.77
N ALA A 5 -14.17 11.47 -23.43
CA ALA A 5 -15.34 10.70 -23.02
C ALA A 5 -15.03 9.20 -23.01
N ASN A 6 -15.52 8.49 -21.98
CA ASN A 6 -15.44 7.04 -21.89
C ASN A 6 -16.85 6.43 -21.71
N PRO A 7 -17.63 6.28 -22.81
CA PRO A 7 -18.98 5.72 -22.75
C PRO A 7 -19.02 4.26 -22.25
N GLY A 8 -17.94 3.49 -22.46
CA GLY A 8 -17.83 2.14 -21.93
C GLY A 8 -17.82 2.12 -20.40
N LEU A 9 -17.06 3.03 -19.79
CA LEU A 9 -17.01 3.15 -18.34
C LEU A 9 -18.34 3.63 -17.77
N ALA A 10 -19.03 4.56 -18.46
CA ALA A 10 -20.37 4.98 -18.07
C ALA A 10 -21.33 3.78 -18.00
N ARG A 11 -21.39 2.95 -19.05
CA ARG A 11 -22.20 1.72 -19.07
C ARG A 11 -21.83 0.76 -17.96
N PHE A 12 -20.53 0.58 -17.70
CA PHE A 12 -20.07 -0.29 -16.62
C PHE A 12 -20.59 0.19 -15.25
N LEU A 13 -20.43 1.49 -14.96
CA LEU A 13 -20.87 2.08 -13.69
C LEU A 13 -22.40 2.05 -13.54
N GLU A 14 -23.16 2.26 -14.62
CA GLU A 14 -24.62 2.10 -14.65
C GLU A 14 -25.04 0.66 -14.30
N ARG A 15 -24.35 -0.34 -14.87
CA ARG A 15 -24.59 -1.75 -14.53
C ARG A 15 -24.25 -2.06 -13.07
N VAL A 16 -23.13 -1.55 -12.56
CA VAL A 16 -22.76 -1.72 -11.14
C VAL A 16 -23.82 -1.09 -10.22
N ALA A 17 -24.39 0.06 -10.61
CA ALA A 17 -25.46 0.69 -9.85
C ALA A 17 -26.76 -0.11 -9.88
N ALA A 18 -27.11 -0.72 -11.02
CA ALA A 18 -28.33 -1.50 -11.19
C ALA A 18 -28.25 -2.91 -10.57
N GLU A 19 -27.11 -3.59 -10.71
CA GLU A 19 -26.90 -4.99 -10.29
C GLU A 19 -26.26 -5.11 -8.90
N GLY A 20 -25.71 -4.01 -8.37
CA GLY A 20 -24.94 -3.97 -7.14
C GLY A 20 -23.46 -4.34 -7.31
N THR A 21 -22.63 -3.90 -6.37
CA THR A 21 -21.16 -4.10 -6.41
C THR A 21 -20.74 -5.57 -6.37
N GLU A 22 -21.59 -6.44 -5.83
CA GLU A 22 -21.35 -7.88 -5.82
C GLU A 22 -21.37 -8.49 -7.23
N SER A 23 -22.04 -7.87 -8.22
CA SER A 23 -22.05 -8.38 -9.60
C SER A 23 -20.65 -8.42 -10.20
N VAL A 24 -19.78 -7.46 -9.86
CA VAL A 24 -18.37 -7.40 -10.30
C VAL A 24 -17.56 -8.62 -9.84
N TYR A 25 -17.95 -9.25 -8.73
CA TYR A 25 -17.21 -10.37 -8.15
C TYR A 25 -17.93 -11.72 -8.26
N ARG A 26 -19.26 -11.72 -8.27
CA ARG A 26 -20.11 -12.92 -8.13
C ARG A 26 -21.38 -12.89 -9.00
N GLY A 27 -21.50 -11.96 -9.94
CA GLY A 27 -22.65 -11.86 -10.86
C GLY A 27 -22.27 -11.97 -12.34
N ALA A 28 -23.12 -11.39 -13.19
CA ALA A 28 -22.93 -11.41 -14.65
C ALA A 28 -21.67 -10.65 -15.06
N LEU A 29 -21.42 -9.47 -14.46
CA LEU A 29 -20.20 -8.69 -14.71
C LEU A 29 -18.94 -9.50 -14.39
N ALA A 30 -18.92 -10.27 -13.29
CA ALA A 30 -17.78 -11.11 -12.95
C ALA A 30 -17.47 -12.16 -14.03
N THR A 31 -18.51 -12.79 -14.59
CA THR A 31 -18.36 -13.76 -15.68
C THR A 31 -17.77 -13.10 -16.92
N GLU A 32 -18.33 -11.97 -17.35
CA GLU A 32 -17.88 -11.25 -18.55
C GLU A 32 -16.42 -10.77 -18.42
N LEU A 33 -16.08 -10.18 -17.27
CA LEU A 33 -14.71 -9.71 -16.99
C LEU A 33 -13.70 -10.88 -16.94
N ALA A 34 -14.06 -11.99 -16.30
CA ALA A 34 -13.20 -13.17 -16.21
C ALA A 34 -13.01 -13.86 -17.57
N ASP A 35 -14.07 -13.99 -18.36
CA ASP A 35 -14.02 -14.60 -19.69
C ASP A 35 -13.18 -13.76 -20.66
N TRP A 36 -13.29 -12.43 -20.59
CA TRP A 36 -12.41 -11.54 -21.35
C TRP A 36 -10.95 -11.69 -20.90
N LEU A 37 -10.66 -11.62 -19.60
CA LEU A 37 -9.30 -11.78 -19.08
C LEU A 37 -8.68 -13.12 -19.49
N ALA A 38 -9.44 -14.21 -19.43
CA ALA A 38 -8.97 -15.53 -19.83
C ALA A 38 -8.62 -15.59 -21.32
N ARG A 39 -9.42 -14.95 -22.19
CA ARG A 39 -9.14 -14.85 -23.64
C ARG A 39 -7.87 -14.03 -23.93
N GLU A 40 -7.61 -12.99 -23.15
CA GLU A 40 -6.39 -12.17 -23.25
C GLU A 40 -5.15 -12.82 -22.59
N GLY A 41 -5.25 -14.07 -22.14
CA GLY A 41 -4.11 -14.81 -21.56
C GLY A 41 -3.81 -14.47 -20.09
N SER A 42 -4.68 -13.72 -19.41
CA SER A 42 -4.57 -13.51 -17.96
C SER A 42 -4.71 -14.82 -17.19
N PRO A 43 -4.00 -15.03 -16.07
CA PRO A 43 -4.16 -16.20 -15.22
C PRO A 43 -5.42 -16.14 -14.35
N LEU A 44 -6.09 -15.00 -14.24
CA LEU A 44 -7.27 -14.83 -13.38
C LEU A 44 -8.46 -15.61 -13.92
N ARG A 45 -9.20 -16.27 -13.03
CA ARG A 45 -10.41 -17.03 -13.34
C ARG A 45 -11.59 -16.54 -12.52
N ARG A 46 -12.81 -16.93 -12.92
CA ARG A 46 -14.04 -16.53 -12.23
C ARG A 46 -14.02 -16.90 -10.74
N GLU A 47 -13.37 -18.01 -10.39
CA GLU A 47 -13.20 -18.45 -9.01
C GLU A 47 -12.35 -17.46 -8.18
N ASP A 48 -11.36 -16.79 -8.79
CA ASP A 48 -10.55 -15.77 -8.11
C ASP A 48 -11.38 -14.54 -7.76
N PHE A 49 -12.26 -14.12 -8.67
CA PHE A 49 -13.22 -13.03 -8.43
C PHE A 49 -14.19 -13.41 -7.31
N ALA A 50 -14.75 -14.62 -7.39
CA ALA A 50 -15.71 -15.12 -6.42
C ALA A 50 -15.11 -15.30 -5.02
N ALA A 51 -13.83 -15.67 -4.94
CA ALA A 51 -13.09 -15.83 -3.69
C ALA A 51 -12.70 -14.49 -3.03
N TYR A 52 -12.63 -13.40 -3.78
CA TYR A 52 -12.26 -12.10 -3.23
C TYR A 52 -13.34 -11.54 -2.28
N ARG A 53 -12.89 -10.99 -1.14
CA ARG A 53 -13.66 -10.10 -0.27
C ARG A 53 -12.78 -8.94 0.20
N ALA A 54 -13.36 -7.75 0.27
CA ALA A 54 -12.78 -6.65 1.02
C ALA A 54 -12.76 -7.02 2.52
N ARG A 55 -11.67 -6.70 3.21
CA ARG A 55 -11.49 -7.07 4.62
C ARG A 55 -11.48 -5.81 5.47
N ARG A 56 -12.26 -5.82 6.55
CA ARG A 56 -12.06 -4.90 7.68
C ARG A 56 -10.86 -5.40 8.47
N VAL A 57 -9.94 -4.50 8.77
CA VAL A 57 -8.68 -4.82 9.45
C VAL A 57 -8.47 -3.86 10.61
N THR A 58 -7.79 -4.33 11.65
CA THR A 58 -7.32 -3.46 12.73
C THR A 58 -6.13 -2.65 12.21
N PRO A 59 -6.16 -1.31 12.29
CA PRO A 59 -5.06 -0.49 11.84
C PRO A 59 -3.82 -0.68 12.71
N LEU A 60 -2.64 -0.60 12.09
CA LEU A 60 -1.40 -0.37 12.83
C LEU A 60 -1.47 1.00 13.49
N THR A 61 -0.90 1.10 14.69
CA THR A 61 -0.96 2.30 15.51
C THR A 61 0.41 2.60 16.09
N ALA A 62 0.84 3.86 16.00
CA ALA A 62 2.01 4.36 16.73
C ALA A 62 1.62 5.59 17.57
N ARG A 63 2.26 5.73 18.74
CA ARG A 63 2.11 6.89 19.62
C ARG A 63 3.30 7.81 19.41
N LEU A 64 3.02 9.08 19.10
CA LEU A 64 3.99 10.15 18.98
C LEU A 64 3.80 11.15 20.13
N ALA A 65 4.71 12.12 20.28
CA ALA A 65 4.46 13.23 21.19
C ALA A 65 3.19 14.00 20.78
N GLY A 66 2.15 13.93 21.61
CA GLY A 66 0.90 14.67 21.41
C GLY A 66 -0.06 14.09 20.36
N ALA A 67 0.27 12.97 19.71
CA ALA A 67 -0.58 12.40 18.67
C ALA A 67 -0.58 10.86 18.67
N ARG A 68 -1.62 10.30 18.06
CA ARG A 68 -1.70 8.89 17.71
C ARG A 68 -1.93 8.79 16.22
N VAL A 69 -1.05 8.05 15.54
CA VAL A 69 -1.07 7.90 14.09
C VAL A 69 -1.43 6.47 13.72
N PHE A 70 -2.16 6.33 12.61
CA PHE A 70 -2.73 5.07 12.16
C PHE A 70 -2.35 4.81 10.72
N ASN A 71 -2.15 3.54 10.37
CA ASN A 71 -2.00 3.12 8.98
C ASN A 71 -2.51 1.69 8.78
N LEU A 72 -2.69 1.26 7.53
CA LEU A 72 -3.09 -0.11 7.21
C LEU A 72 -1.99 -1.11 7.58
N PRO A 73 -2.35 -2.34 8.02
CA PRO A 73 -1.40 -3.42 8.24
C PRO A 73 -0.95 -4.04 6.91
N ALA A 74 -0.12 -5.09 7.01
CA ALA A 74 0.19 -5.97 5.90
C ALA A 74 -1.09 -6.42 5.17
N PRO A 75 -1.04 -6.59 3.83
CA PRO A 75 0.13 -6.56 2.96
C PRO A 75 0.61 -5.15 2.57
N THR A 76 -0.04 -4.10 3.08
CA THR A 76 0.36 -2.72 2.75
C THR A 76 1.66 -2.31 3.44
N GLN A 77 2.30 -1.26 2.93
CA GLN A 77 3.55 -0.72 3.46
C GLN A 77 3.35 0.28 4.60
N GLY A 78 2.14 0.37 5.18
CA GLY A 78 1.79 1.38 6.19
C GLY A 78 2.73 1.42 7.39
N ILE A 79 3.28 0.26 7.79
CA ILE A 79 4.29 0.13 8.85
C ILE A 79 5.50 1.04 8.64
N ALA A 80 5.95 1.24 7.40
CA ALA A 80 7.12 2.06 7.10
C ALA A 80 6.90 3.51 7.52
N SER A 81 5.75 4.10 7.16
CA SER A 81 5.43 5.48 7.55
C SER A 81 5.34 5.65 9.07
N LEU A 82 4.77 4.68 9.77
CA LEU A 82 4.65 4.72 11.23
C LEU A 82 6.03 4.62 11.90
N LEU A 83 6.92 3.76 11.38
CA LEU A 83 8.30 3.66 11.84
C LEU A 83 9.07 4.97 11.63
N ILE A 84 8.95 5.60 10.45
CA ILE A 84 9.62 6.88 10.16
C ILE A 84 9.24 7.92 11.21
N LEU A 85 7.93 8.12 11.39
CA LEU A 85 7.42 9.11 12.33
C LEU A 85 7.83 8.79 13.78
N ALA A 86 7.72 7.53 14.21
CA ALA A 86 8.01 7.14 15.58
C ALA A 86 9.52 7.20 15.90
N ILE A 87 10.39 6.81 14.95
CA ILE A 87 11.84 6.89 15.10
C ILE A 87 12.28 8.36 15.16
N TYR A 88 11.77 9.19 14.25
CA TYR A 88 12.10 10.61 14.21
C TYR A 88 11.58 11.36 15.43
N ASP A 89 10.36 11.09 15.88
CA ASP A 89 9.77 11.65 17.11
C ASP A 89 10.61 11.28 18.35
N ALA A 90 11.11 10.06 18.44
CA ALA A 90 12.04 9.66 19.50
C ALA A 90 13.39 10.38 19.41
N TRP A 91 13.96 10.51 18.21
CA TRP A 91 15.20 11.25 17.98
C TRP A 91 15.04 12.74 18.35
N ARG A 92 13.95 13.37 17.93
CA ARG A 92 13.68 14.81 18.14
C ARG A 92 13.54 15.17 19.61
N ARG A 93 13.03 14.26 20.45
CA ARG A 93 12.97 14.46 21.91
C ARG A 93 14.34 14.43 22.58
N ALA A 94 15.30 13.70 22.02
CA ALA A 94 16.67 13.67 22.55
C ALA A 94 17.50 14.88 22.11
N HIS A 95 17.06 15.61 21.09
CA HIS A 95 17.75 16.76 20.51
C HIS A 95 16.91 18.02 20.69
N PRO A 96 17.04 18.76 21.81
CA PRO A 96 16.36 20.03 21.98
C PRO A 96 16.99 21.09 21.07
N SER A 97 16.23 21.51 20.05
CA SER A 97 16.58 22.57 19.08
C SER A 97 17.62 22.19 18.00
N PRO A 98 17.37 21.13 17.20
CA PRO A 98 18.19 20.81 16.05
C PRO A 98 18.03 21.87 14.98
N SER A 99 19.09 22.09 14.22
CA SER A 99 19.05 22.77 12.94
C SER A 99 18.15 22.04 11.93
N GLU A 100 17.82 22.73 10.85
CA GLU A 100 17.11 22.13 9.71
C GLU A 100 17.92 20.97 9.10
N LEU A 101 19.23 21.14 8.95
CA LEU A 101 20.11 20.11 8.39
C LEU A 101 20.10 18.84 9.23
N GLU A 102 20.25 18.95 10.55
CA GLU A 102 20.18 17.80 11.47
C GLU A 102 18.80 17.14 11.43
N SER A 103 17.73 17.93 11.33
CA SER A 103 16.36 17.41 11.21
C SER A 103 16.14 16.63 9.92
N VAL A 104 16.61 17.15 8.79
CA VAL A 104 16.52 16.48 7.48
C VAL A 104 17.36 15.20 7.48
N HIS A 105 18.58 15.26 8.01
CA HIS A 105 19.46 14.10 8.15
C HIS A 105 18.77 12.99 8.97
N ALA A 106 18.23 13.31 10.14
CA ALA A 106 17.53 12.35 10.99
C ALA A 106 16.28 11.75 10.32
N LEU A 107 15.51 12.54 9.56
CA LEU A 107 14.37 12.05 8.77
C LEU A 107 14.81 11.08 7.67
N VAL A 108 15.91 11.38 6.97
CA VAL A 108 16.49 10.52 5.94
C VAL A 108 16.98 9.21 6.56
N GLU A 109 17.70 9.26 7.67
CA GLU A 109 18.17 8.06 8.37
C GLU A 109 17.00 7.23 8.91
N ALA A 110 15.99 7.86 9.53
CA ALA A 110 14.76 7.17 9.96
C ALA A 110 14.05 6.48 8.78
N THR A 111 14.01 7.12 7.61
CA THR A 111 13.46 6.55 6.37
C THR A 111 14.22 5.32 5.92
N LYS A 112 15.56 5.38 5.86
CA LYS A 112 16.40 4.22 5.52
C LYS A 112 16.13 3.06 6.47
N ARG A 113 16.09 3.30 7.79
CA ARG A 113 15.82 2.28 8.81
C ARG A 113 14.43 1.66 8.63
N ALA A 114 13.40 2.48 8.44
CA ALA A 114 12.03 2.01 8.26
C ALA A 114 11.85 1.19 6.97
N PHE A 115 12.49 1.59 5.88
CA PHE A 115 12.42 0.84 4.63
C PHE A 115 13.18 -0.49 4.71
N THR A 116 14.31 -0.57 5.43
CA THR A 116 14.95 -1.87 5.72
C THR A 116 14.00 -2.83 6.43
N VAL A 117 13.23 -2.34 7.42
CA VAL A 117 12.22 -3.14 8.11
C VAL A 117 11.09 -3.53 7.15
N ARG A 118 10.58 -2.58 6.37
CA ARG A 118 9.53 -2.82 5.36
C ARG A 118 9.91 -3.95 4.42
N ASP A 119 11.11 -3.89 3.85
CA ASP A 119 11.56 -4.84 2.85
C ASP A 119 11.78 -6.25 3.42
N ALA A 120 12.12 -6.34 4.71
CA ALA A 120 12.31 -7.62 5.40
C ALA A 120 11.01 -8.25 5.90
N GLU A 121 10.03 -7.43 6.29
CA GLU A 121 8.88 -7.86 7.11
C GLU A 121 7.52 -7.77 6.39
N VAL A 122 7.34 -6.83 5.45
CA VAL A 122 6.07 -6.65 4.74
C VAL A 122 5.89 -7.75 3.69
N ALA A 123 4.81 -8.51 3.84
CA ALA A 123 4.38 -9.55 2.93
C ALA A 123 2.88 -9.81 3.12
N ASP A 124 2.33 -10.80 2.42
CA ASP A 124 0.99 -11.33 2.70
C ASP A 124 0.81 -11.62 4.21
N PRO A 125 -0.36 -11.32 4.82
CA PRO A 125 -0.61 -11.57 6.24
C PRO A 125 -0.33 -13.00 6.71
N SER A 126 -0.46 -14.01 5.84
CA SER A 126 -0.14 -15.42 6.13
C SER A 126 1.36 -15.73 6.17
N ARG A 127 2.20 -14.77 5.78
CA ARG A 127 3.66 -14.90 5.63
C ARG A 127 4.42 -13.95 6.55
N LEU A 128 3.77 -13.28 7.49
CA LEU A 128 4.45 -12.37 8.42
C LEU A 128 5.39 -13.12 9.36
N SER A 129 6.44 -12.45 9.82
CA SER A 129 7.35 -13.04 10.81
C SER A 129 6.79 -12.92 12.22
N GLU A 130 7.35 -13.67 13.15
CA GLU A 130 7.09 -13.53 14.58
C GLU A 130 7.48 -12.15 15.12
N ARG A 131 8.33 -11.39 14.41
CA ARG A 131 8.75 -10.04 14.80
C ARG A 131 7.69 -9.00 14.49
N TRP A 132 6.77 -9.27 13.56
CA TRP A 132 5.79 -8.31 13.08
C TRP A 132 5.02 -7.58 14.19
N PRO A 133 4.47 -8.27 15.22
CA PRO A 133 3.75 -7.59 16.30
C PRO A 133 4.62 -6.61 17.10
N GLY A 134 5.93 -6.86 17.18
CA GLY A 134 6.89 -6.08 17.98
C GLY A 134 7.54 -4.91 17.24
N LEU A 135 7.26 -4.70 15.94
CA LEU A 135 8.00 -3.70 15.13
C LEU A 135 7.77 -2.26 15.59
N LEU A 136 6.60 -1.95 16.15
CA LEU A 136 6.25 -0.62 16.67
C LEU A 136 6.40 -0.50 18.19
N GLU A 137 6.87 -1.56 18.87
CA GLU A 137 7.03 -1.54 20.31
C GLU A 137 8.21 -0.66 20.74
N PRO A 138 8.17 -0.04 21.94
CA PRO A 138 9.20 0.89 22.40
C PRO A 138 10.63 0.34 22.33
N ALA A 139 10.82 -0.95 22.56
CA ALA A 139 12.14 -1.59 22.47
C ALA A 139 12.68 -1.62 21.03
N ALA A 140 11.84 -1.90 20.04
CA ALA A 140 12.21 -1.87 18.63
C ALA A 140 12.54 -0.44 18.20
N LEU A 141 11.70 0.53 18.55
CA LEU A 141 11.90 1.95 18.23
C LEU A 141 13.22 2.47 18.82
N ARG A 142 13.52 2.18 20.10
CA ARG A 142 14.80 2.57 20.73
C ARG A 142 16.00 2.03 19.96
N ARG A 143 15.98 0.77 19.52
CA ARG A 143 17.05 0.16 18.72
C ARG A 143 17.21 0.85 17.36
N HIS A 144 16.11 1.26 16.73
CA HIS A 144 16.18 1.96 15.45
C HIS A 144 16.72 3.38 15.61
N THR A 145 16.26 4.13 16.62
CA THR A 145 16.71 5.50 16.93
C THR A 145 18.19 5.53 17.34
N ALA A 146 18.64 4.63 18.22
CA ALA A 146 20.03 4.57 18.68
C ALA A 146 21.05 4.19 17.58
N ALA A 147 20.59 3.80 16.40
CA ALA A 147 21.44 3.49 15.25
C ALA A 147 21.52 4.63 14.23
N ILE A 148 20.90 5.78 14.50
CA ILE A 148 21.11 7.00 13.73
C ILE A 148 22.44 7.60 14.19
N ASP A 149 23.36 7.77 13.25
CA ASP A 149 24.63 8.48 13.45
C ASP A 149 24.43 9.91 12.95
N ASP A 150 24.42 10.89 13.86
CA ASP A 150 24.10 12.29 13.54
C ASP A 150 25.17 12.95 12.66
N SER A 151 26.36 12.34 12.55
CA SER A 151 27.50 12.85 11.80
C SER A 151 27.70 12.18 10.45
N ARG A 152 27.07 11.02 10.21
CA ARG A 152 27.34 10.19 9.05
C ARG A 152 26.11 9.46 8.53
N ALA A 153 25.80 9.68 7.26
CA ALA A 153 24.70 9.01 6.59
C ALA A 153 24.95 7.51 6.41
N SER A 154 23.95 6.68 6.73
CA SER A 154 23.99 5.25 6.43
C SER A 154 23.97 5.01 4.91
N PRO A 155 24.62 3.94 4.42
CA PRO A 155 24.52 3.57 3.02
C PRO A 155 23.07 3.24 2.64
N TRP A 156 22.69 3.57 1.41
CA TRP A 156 21.39 3.23 0.85
C TRP A 156 21.58 2.59 -0.53
N PRO A 157 21.43 1.25 -0.65
CA PRO A 157 21.78 0.54 -1.87
C PRO A 157 20.69 0.57 -2.94
N ARG A 158 19.54 1.21 -2.67
CA ARG A 158 18.39 1.21 -3.59
C ARG A 158 18.30 2.50 -4.37
N ARG A 159 17.97 2.39 -5.65
CA ARG A 159 17.59 3.53 -6.48
C ARG A 159 16.14 3.92 -6.19
N ALA A 160 15.87 5.21 -6.07
CA ALA A 160 14.50 5.68 -5.97
C ALA A 160 13.76 5.46 -7.30
N GLU A 161 12.56 4.93 -7.21
CA GLU A 161 11.65 4.76 -8.35
C GLU A 161 10.51 5.77 -8.22
N ARG A 162 9.99 6.22 -9.36
CA ARG A 162 8.78 7.07 -9.36
C ARG A 162 7.58 6.22 -8.96
N GLY A 163 6.50 6.85 -8.57
CA GLY A 163 5.23 6.18 -8.35
C GLY A 163 4.14 7.19 -8.58
N ASP A 164 2.97 6.71 -8.97
CA ASP A 164 1.79 7.54 -9.12
C ASP A 164 0.60 6.82 -8.52
N THR A 165 -0.25 7.55 -7.79
CA THR A 165 -1.41 7.03 -7.09
C THR A 165 -2.28 8.21 -6.64
N VAL A 166 -3.59 8.03 -6.70
CA VAL A 166 -4.53 9.01 -6.14
C VAL A 166 -4.76 8.75 -4.64
N TRP A 167 -4.63 9.81 -3.85
CA TRP A 167 -5.09 9.85 -2.46
C TRP A 167 -6.23 10.88 -2.35
N MET A 168 -7.25 10.55 -1.57
CA MET A 168 -8.41 11.40 -1.33
C MET A 168 -8.74 11.42 0.16
N GLY A 169 -9.08 12.61 0.66
CA GLY A 169 -9.56 12.83 2.01
C GLY A 169 -10.96 13.45 1.98
N ALA A 170 -11.85 12.97 2.85
CA ALA A 170 -13.17 13.57 3.03
C ALA A 170 -13.51 13.67 4.53
N VAL A 171 -14.20 14.75 4.90
CA VAL A 171 -14.76 14.94 6.24
C VAL A 171 -16.21 15.38 6.10
N ASP A 172 -17.11 14.76 6.86
CA ASP A 172 -18.51 15.18 6.92
C ASP A 172 -18.80 16.07 8.15
N ARG A 173 -19.99 16.67 8.18
CA ARG A 173 -20.44 17.54 9.28
C ARG A 173 -20.59 16.83 10.64
N ASN A 174 -20.62 15.49 10.64
CA ASN A 174 -20.77 14.68 11.84
C ASN A 174 -19.40 14.25 12.39
N GLY A 175 -18.29 14.66 11.75
CA GLY A 175 -16.94 14.29 12.13
C GLY A 175 -16.46 12.94 11.57
N CYS A 176 -17.18 12.35 10.60
CA CYS A 176 -16.69 11.18 9.88
C CYS A 176 -15.55 11.59 8.96
N LEU A 177 -14.36 11.03 9.17
CA LEU A 177 -13.18 11.25 8.35
C LEU A 177 -12.83 9.99 7.55
N VAL A 178 -12.64 10.15 6.24
CA VAL A 178 -12.18 9.10 5.34
C VAL A 178 -10.85 9.52 4.74
N SER A 179 -9.82 8.69 4.94
CA SER A 179 -8.58 8.73 4.16
C SER A 179 -8.58 7.52 3.24
N PHE A 180 -8.65 7.77 1.94
CA PHE A 180 -8.79 6.75 0.91
C PHE A 180 -7.65 6.83 -0.10
N ILE A 181 -7.16 5.67 -0.52
CA ILE A 181 -6.11 5.54 -1.52
C ILE A 181 -6.45 4.35 -2.43
N GLN A 182 -6.38 4.55 -3.74
CA GLN A 182 -6.57 3.49 -4.73
C GLN A 182 -5.53 3.62 -5.85
N SER A 183 -5.07 2.48 -6.37
CA SER A 183 -3.98 2.46 -7.34
C SER A 183 -4.07 1.22 -8.22
N ILE A 184 -3.87 1.40 -9.53
CA ILE A 184 -3.59 0.32 -10.48
C ILE A 184 -2.10 -0.03 -10.56
N TYR A 185 -1.32 0.47 -9.61
CA TYR A 185 0.13 0.43 -9.47
C TYR A 185 0.84 1.42 -10.39
N TRP A 186 1.23 1.04 -11.60
CA TRP A 186 1.96 1.95 -12.50
C TRP A 186 1.06 2.52 -13.59
N GLU A 187 0.97 3.85 -13.70
CA GLU A 187 0.31 4.56 -14.82
C GLU A 187 -1.02 3.92 -15.27
N PHE A 188 -1.05 3.23 -16.43
CA PHE A 188 -2.22 2.53 -16.99
C PHE A 188 -2.30 1.04 -16.60
N GLY A 189 -1.64 0.67 -15.51
CA GLY A 189 -1.55 -0.68 -14.96
C GLY A 189 -0.88 -1.66 -15.92
N ALA A 190 -1.58 -2.74 -16.25
CA ALA A 190 -1.12 -3.77 -17.18
C ALA A 190 -1.16 -3.32 -18.65
N GLY A 191 -1.67 -2.11 -18.96
CA GLY A 191 -1.91 -1.65 -20.33
C GLY A 191 -3.10 -2.35 -21.00
N MET A 192 -3.80 -3.22 -20.27
CA MET A 192 -4.98 -3.95 -20.74
C MET A 192 -6.24 -3.14 -20.47
N VAL A 193 -7.05 -2.92 -21.51
CA VAL A 193 -8.31 -2.16 -21.44
C VAL A 193 -9.46 -3.02 -21.94
N HIS A 194 -10.49 -3.22 -21.10
CA HIS A 194 -11.67 -3.96 -21.53
C HIS A 194 -12.39 -3.19 -22.65
N PRO A 195 -12.60 -3.76 -23.85
CA PRO A 195 -13.09 -3.01 -25.02
C PRO A 195 -14.49 -2.43 -24.79
N ASP A 196 -15.37 -3.17 -24.13
CA ASP A 196 -16.76 -2.73 -23.92
C ASP A 196 -16.93 -1.78 -22.73
N TYR A 197 -15.98 -1.77 -21.78
CA TYR A 197 -16.11 -1.08 -20.51
C TYR A 197 -15.07 0.03 -20.31
N GLY A 198 -14.05 0.12 -21.17
CA GLY A 198 -12.96 1.07 -21.00
C GLY A 198 -12.24 0.92 -19.65
N LEU A 199 -12.27 -0.28 -19.05
CA LEU A 199 -11.68 -0.57 -17.74
C LEU A 199 -10.22 -0.96 -17.88
N THR A 200 -9.34 -0.28 -17.15
CA THR A 200 -7.92 -0.59 -17.07
C THR A 200 -7.63 -1.57 -15.92
N TRP A 201 -6.75 -2.54 -16.18
CA TRP A 201 -6.38 -3.56 -15.19
C TRP A 201 -5.06 -3.21 -14.50
N ASN A 202 -4.96 -3.48 -13.21
CA ASN A 202 -3.74 -3.20 -12.45
C ASN A 202 -2.61 -4.18 -12.79
N ASN A 203 -1.37 -3.77 -12.58
CA ASN A 203 -0.17 -4.62 -12.64
C ASN A 203 0.46 -4.83 -11.26
N ARG A 204 -0.34 -4.83 -10.18
CA ARG A 204 0.14 -4.90 -8.79
C ARG A 204 0.99 -6.15 -8.51
N GLY A 205 0.78 -7.23 -9.26
CA GLY A 205 1.56 -8.46 -9.16
C GLY A 205 3.07 -8.27 -9.35
N LEU A 206 3.51 -7.18 -10.00
CA LEU A 206 4.93 -6.79 -10.09
C LEU A 206 5.57 -6.50 -8.73
N GLY A 207 4.78 -6.30 -7.67
CA GLY A 207 5.29 -6.13 -6.30
C GLY A 207 5.83 -7.42 -5.67
N PHE A 208 5.53 -8.60 -6.24
CA PHE A 208 6.03 -9.87 -5.71
C PHE A 208 7.49 -10.11 -6.08
N SER A 209 8.23 -10.72 -5.15
CA SER A 209 9.55 -11.25 -5.44
C SER A 209 9.47 -12.52 -6.29
N ARG A 210 10.45 -12.67 -7.18
CA ARG A 210 10.67 -13.88 -7.97
C ARG A 210 11.51 -14.93 -7.24
N ASN A 211 12.14 -14.56 -6.12
CA ASN A 211 12.88 -15.50 -5.28
C ASN A 211 11.90 -16.22 -4.33
N PRO A 212 11.73 -17.55 -4.42
CA PRO A 212 10.80 -18.30 -3.56
C PRO A 212 11.13 -18.23 -2.06
N ALA A 213 12.40 -17.95 -1.73
CA ALA A 213 12.85 -17.81 -0.35
C ALA A 213 12.42 -16.48 0.29
N ASP A 214 12.07 -15.48 -0.51
CA ASP A 214 11.67 -14.17 0.00
C ASP A 214 10.31 -14.25 0.69
N ARG A 215 10.13 -13.43 1.73
CA ARG A 215 8.87 -13.40 2.48
C ARG A 215 7.70 -12.99 1.57
N ASN A 216 7.92 -11.99 0.70
CA ASN A 216 7.01 -11.50 -0.33
C ASN A 216 7.15 -12.24 -1.69
N ALA A 217 7.49 -13.53 -1.67
CA ALA A 217 7.56 -14.34 -2.90
C ALA A 217 6.17 -14.52 -3.54
N LEU A 218 6.12 -14.49 -4.87
CA LEU A 218 4.93 -14.79 -5.65
C LEU A 218 4.33 -16.15 -5.24
N GLY A 219 3.01 -16.21 -5.11
CA GLY A 219 2.30 -17.45 -4.83
C GLY A 219 0.78 -17.29 -4.98
N PRO A 220 0.06 -18.41 -5.16
CA PRO A 220 -1.39 -18.37 -5.37
C PRO A 220 -2.10 -17.79 -4.15
N ARG A 221 -3.09 -16.93 -4.41
CA ARG A 221 -3.95 -16.28 -3.39
C ARG A 221 -3.19 -15.44 -2.35
N ARG A 222 -1.96 -15.01 -2.67
CA ARG A 222 -1.20 -14.04 -1.86
C ARG A 222 -1.53 -12.62 -2.30
N LYS A 223 -1.42 -11.68 -1.36
CA LYS A 223 -1.58 -10.25 -1.57
C LYS A 223 -0.31 -9.47 -1.24
#